data_AF-A0A812QGR8-F1
#
_entry.id   AF-A0A812QGR8-F1
#
_cell.length_a   1.000
_cell.length_b   1.000
_cell.length_c   1.000
_cell.angle_alpha   90.00
_cell.angle_beta   90.00
_cell.angle_gamma   90.00
#
_symmetry.space_group_name_H-M   'P 1'
#
loop_
_entity.id
_entity.type
_entity.pdbx_description
1 polymer ?
#
loop_
_entity_poly.entity_id
_entity_poly.type
_entity_poly.pdbx_seq_one_letter_code
_entity_poly.pdbx_strand_id
1 'polypeptide(L)'
;MWVPTIDASGMPAFVQPGMMGMNGMGMPGMPSMPGMPGMPGMPGMPGMPGMPGMAAMGLPGMGMGTAVPGCAGAREEGAGDAPKPRGGEKADRDVRRLGSHFGIGQGTVERLDEIMEKRQQTKERDLAKLYEVLDTARSPERLLTAKMEEMELGQFVANFKHDEKIERFAEEHALNETARCRLVELRVRRKGRQDEDMAKLAQHLCCCSDPSFTAISLVKKVVQGRFDDFPDMTRAGAIAQRFQLDEASLRKLRDVVEKRADDLSAVLDHVEEVLAAAYSPAATLVKVAPTLLSGELLAPEEIEVLKLEARQQARREELKRKQAQKKPKKAKKKKKKSSSSSDEATSSSGSSSSSSSKQKKRKQKEKKAKKKKKDKKAKKEKKPK
;
A
#
# COMPACT_ATOMS: atom_id res chain seq x y z
N MET A 1 -24.96 24.30 -6.62
CA MET A 1 -24.57 23.21 -5.71
C MET A 1 -25.21 21.93 -6.24
N TRP A 2 -24.41 21.04 -6.83
CA TRP A 2 -24.88 19.80 -7.44
C TRP A 2 -24.29 18.65 -6.62
N VAL A 3 -25.13 17.96 -5.86
CA VAL A 3 -24.76 16.75 -5.11
C VAL A 3 -25.30 15.57 -5.90
N PRO A 4 -24.46 14.68 -6.47
CA PRO A 4 -24.97 13.51 -7.15
C PRO A 4 -25.36 12.44 -6.11
N THR A 5 -26.64 12.10 -6.10
CA THR A 5 -27.20 10.98 -5.36
C THR A 5 -26.70 9.67 -5.98
N ILE A 6 -25.92 8.89 -5.24
CA ILE A 6 -25.48 7.55 -5.65
C ILE A 6 -26.60 6.56 -5.27
N ASP A 7 -27.35 6.11 -6.27
CA ASP A 7 -28.35 5.04 -6.17
C ASP A 7 -27.65 3.69 -5.89
N ALA A 8 -28.05 3.05 -4.80
CA ALA A 8 -27.46 1.86 -4.21
C ALA A 8 -28.05 0.53 -4.76
N SER A 9 -28.52 0.47 -6.00
CA SER A 9 -29.18 -0.74 -6.51
C SER A 9 -28.65 -1.24 -7.87
N GLY A 10 -27.88 -2.34 -7.81
CA GLY A 10 -27.70 -3.25 -8.94
C GLY A 10 -26.27 -3.50 -9.40
N MET A 11 -25.46 -4.18 -8.58
CA MET A 11 -24.23 -4.79 -9.08
C MET A 11 -24.55 -6.02 -9.95
N PRO A 12 -24.10 -6.08 -11.22
CA PRO A 12 -24.24 -7.28 -12.03
C PRO A 12 -23.24 -8.35 -11.55
N ALA A 13 -23.74 -9.57 -11.34
CA ALA A 13 -22.95 -10.75 -11.04
C ALA A 13 -21.73 -10.86 -11.98
N PHE A 14 -20.53 -10.69 -11.39
CA PHE A 14 -19.26 -10.85 -12.06
C PHE A 14 -18.98 -12.36 -12.21
N VAL A 15 -19.30 -12.90 -13.37
CA VAL A 15 -18.91 -14.24 -13.78
C VAL A 15 -17.39 -14.23 -13.99
N GLN A 16 -16.62 -14.79 -13.06
CA GLN A 16 -15.20 -15.09 -13.22
C GLN A 16 -14.98 -15.91 -14.50
N PRO A 17 -14.25 -15.39 -15.50
CA PRO A 17 -13.76 -16.21 -16.60
C PRO A 17 -12.56 -17.00 -16.10
N GLY A 18 -12.68 -18.33 -16.10
CA GLY A 18 -11.61 -19.25 -15.70
C GLY A 18 -10.27 -18.92 -16.36
N MET A 19 -9.22 -18.91 -15.55
CA MET A 19 -7.82 -18.79 -15.95
C MET A 19 -7.45 -20.04 -16.77
N MET A 20 -7.56 -19.95 -18.10
CA MET A 20 -7.03 -20.95 -19.01
C MET A 20 -5.50 -20.84 -19.04
N GLY A 21 -4.83 -21.98 -18.89
CA GLY A 21 -3.40 -22.13 -18.74
C GLY A 21 -2.56 -21.35 -19.74
N MET A 22 -1.54 -20.67 -19.22
CA MET A 22 -0.43 -20.14 -20.00
C MET A 22 0.43 -21.31 -20.47
N ASN A 23 0.21 -21.73 -21.72
CA ASN A 23 1.14 -22.59 -22.44
C ASN A 23 2.51 -21.93 -22.48
N GLY A 24 3.53 -22.65 -22.03
CA GLY A 24 4.92 -22.23 -21.99
C GLY A 24 5.44 -21.78 -23.36
N MET A 25 5.70 -20.48 -23.48
CA MET A 25 6.59 -19.93 -24.50
C MET A 25 8.01 -20.02 -23.93
N GLY A 26 8.78 -21.02 -24.37
CA GLY A 26 10.19 -21.12 -24.06
C GLY A 26 10.94 -19.87 -24.57
N MET A 27 11.53 -19.12 -23.64
CA MET A 27 12.45 -18.04 -24.00
C MET A 27 13.70 -18.66 -24.64
N PRO A 28 14.16 -18.13 -25.79
CA PRO A 28 15.47 -18.47 -26.34
C PRO A 28 16.57 -18.21 -25.31
N GLY A 29 17.44 -19.19 -25.10
CA GLY A 29 18.53 -19.12 -24.13
C GLY A 29 19.36 -17.87 -24.34
N MET A 30 19.49 -17.04 -23.29
CA MET A 30 20.40 -15.91 -23.30
C MET A 30 21.84 -16.44 -23.36
N PRO A 31 22.71 -15.86 -24.21
CA PRO A 31 24.13 -16.19 -24.24
C PRO A 31 24.75 -16.01 -22.86
N SER A 32 25.51 -17.00 -22.40
CA SER A 32 26.22 -16.98 -21.13
C SER A 32 27.08 -15.71 -21.04
N MET A 33 26.83 -14.87 -20.02
CA MET A 33 27.69 -13.72 -19.75
C MET A 33 29.09 -14.22 -19.36
N PRO A 34 30.16 -13.66 -19.96
CA PRO A 34 31.53 -13.91 -19.53
C PRO A 34 31.68 -13.61 -18.03
N GLY A 35 32.35 -14.51 -17.31
CA GLY A 35 32.54 -14.39 -15.87
C GLY A 35 33.18 -13.06 -15.50
N MET A 36 32.58 -12.33 -14.55
CA MET A 36 33.17 -11.11 -14.02
C MET A 36 34.52 -11.46 -13.35
N PRO A 37 35.60 -10.73 -13.66
CA PRO A 37 36.87 -10.85 -12.96
C PRO A 37 36.67 -10.66 -11.45
N GLY A 38 37.27 -11.54 -10.65
CA GLY A 38 37.16 -11.51 -9.19
C GLY A 38 37.57 -10.15 -8.64
N MET A 39 36.71 -9.55 -7.81
CA MET A 39 37.04 -8.30 -7.12
C MET A 39 38.26 -8.55 -6.20
N PRO A 40 39.29 -7.69 -6.26
CA PRO A 40 40.39 -7.72 -5.31
C PRO A 40 39.87 -7.63 -3.87
N GLY A 41 40.39 -8.48 -2.99
CA GLY A 41 39.99 -8.52 -1.58
C GLY A 41 40.16 -7.15 -0.93
N MET A 42 39.10 -6.67 -0.27
CA MET A 42 39.18 -5.44 0.51
C MET A 42 40.21 -5.60 1.64
N PRO A 43 41.14 -4.65 1.81
CA PRO A 43 42.05 -4.62 2.95
C PRO A 43 41.26 -4.63 4.27
N GLY A 44 41.68 -5.47 5.21
CA GLY A 44 41.05 -5.59 6.52
C GLY A 44 40.99 -4.24 7.23
N MET A 45 39.81 -3.86 7.72
CA MET A 45 39.66 -2.66 8.54
C MET A 45 40.50 -2.80 9.82
N PRO A 46 41.33 -1.80 10.16
CA PRO A 46 42.03 -1.74 11.44
C PRO A 46 41.04 -1.84 12.61
N GLY A 47 41.37 -2.67 13.60
CA GLY A 47 40.51 -2.87 14.78
C GLY A 47 40.20 -1.57 15.50
N MET A 48 38.91 -1.33 15.80
CA MET A 48 38.50 -0.20 16.62
C MET A 48 39.16 -0.30 18.01
N PRO A 49 39.82 0.77 18.49
CA PRO A 49 40.32 0.85 19.86
C PRO A 49 39.19 0.66 20.86
N GLY A 50 39.42 -0.18 21.87
CA GLY A 50 38.43 -0.49 22.91
C GLY A 50 37.97 0.77 23.65
N MET A 51 36.65 0.95 23.77
CA MET A 51 36.06 1.99 24.60
C MET A 51 36.49 1.79 26.07
N PRO A 52 37.10 2.80 26.71
CA PRO A 52 37.39 2.78 28.14
C PRO A 52 36.11 2.65 28.97
N GLY A 53 36.14 1.79 29.98
CA GLY A 53 35.00 1.47 30.83
C GLY A 53 34.39 2.70 31.49
N MET A 54 33.07 2.86 31.32
CA MET A 54 32.27 3.74 32.16
C MET A 54 32.28 3.18 33.58
N ALA A 55 33.10 3.80 34.42
CA ALA A 55 33.15 3.54 35.85
C ALA A 55 31.77 3.76 36.48
N ALA A 56 31.42 2.82 37.34
CA ALA A 56 30.25 2.84 38.19
C ALA A 56 30.20 4.12 39.02
N MET A 57 29.21 4.97 38.74
CA MET A 57 28.82 6.04 39.66
C MET A 57 27.99 5.41 40.77
N GLY A 58 28.62 5.25 41.94
CA GLY A 58 27.96 4.80 43.15
C GLY A 58 26.92 5.81 43.63
N LEU A 59 25.72 5.30 43.93
CA LEU A 59 24.77 6.00 44.79
C LEU A 59 25.04 5.60 46.25
N PRO A 60 25.19 6.58 47.17
CA PRO A 60 25.38 6.30 48.59
C PRO A 60 24.05 6.13 49.31
N GLY A 61 23.99 5.13 50.18
CA GLY A 61 23.43 5.22 51.52
C GLY A 61 21.98 5.66 51.68
N MET A 62 21.09 4.69 51.87
CA MET A 62 19.92 4.86 52.74
C MET A 62 19.76 3.60 53.59
N GLY A 63 20.33 3.65 54.78
CA GLY A 63 20.08 2.71 55.86
C GLY A 63 18.87 3.14 56.68
N MET A 64 18.02 2.20 56.99
CA MET A 64 17.23 2.00 58.22
C MET A 64 16.49 0.66 57.98
N GLY A 65 16.57 -0.38 58.79
CA GLY A 65 16.82 -0.44 60.22
C GLY A 65 15.56 -0.95 60.91
N THR A 66 15.24 -2.24 60.76
CA THR A 66 14.36 -2.97 61.70
C THR A 66 14.80 -4.42 61.76
N ALA A 67 15.44 -4.77 62.87
CA ALA A 67 15.78 -6.12 63.26
C ALA A 67 14.52 -6.91 63.64
N VAL A 68 14.44 -8.15 63.17
CA VAL A 68 13.53 -9.17 63.70
C VAL A 68 14.39 -10.41 63.96
N PRO A 69 14.55 -10.87 65.22
CA PRO A 69 15.30 -12.07 65.52
C PRO A 69 14.38 -13.28 65.56
N GLY A 70 14.85 -14.39 65.00
CA GLY A 70 14.45 -15.72 65.43
C GLY A 70 13.50 -16.48 64.50
N CYS A 71 14.08 -17.29 63.62
CA CYS A 71 13.59 -18.65 63.39
C CYS A 71 14.70 -19.47 62.74
N ALA A 72 15.42 -20.23 63.59
CA ALA A 72 16.30 -21.30 63.15
C ALA A 72 15.42 -22.46 62.66
N GLY A 73 15.61 -22.85 61.41
CA GLY A 73 14.90 -23.97 60.78
C GLY A 73 15.63 -24.36 59.51
N ALA A 74 16.66 -25.19 59.68
CA ALA A 74 17.42 -25.79 58.61
C ALA A 74 16.50 -26.54 57.62
N ARG A 75 16.66 -26.24 56.33
CA ARG A 75 16.25 -27.17 55.27
C ARG A 75 17.16 -27.02 54.05
N GLU A 76 17.47 -28.18 53.52
CA GLU A 76 18.57 -28.51 52.62
C GLU A 76 18.68 -27.70 51.33
N GLU A 77 19.94 -27.60 50.93
CA GLU A 77 20.46 -27.15 49.66
C GLU A 77 19.86 -27.95 48.49
N GLY A 78 18.94 -27.33 47.76
CA GLY A 78 18.74 -27.58 46.34
C GLY A 78 19.30 -26.39 45.58
N ALA A 79 20.50 -26.54 45.00
CA ALA A 79 21.10 -25.59 44.08
C ALA A 79 20.30 -25.54 42.77
N GLY A 80 19.09 -24.98 42.84
CA GLY A 80 18.31 -24.57 41.69
C GLY A 80 18.87 -23.25 41.18
N ASP A 81 19.25 -23.26 39.91
CA ASP A 81 19.63 -22.10 39.10
C ASP A 81 18.65 -20.94 39.33
N ALA A 82 18.99 -20.05 40.26
CA ALA A 82 18.20 -18.88 40.56
C ALA A 82 18.24 -18.00 39.31
N PRO A 83 17.11 -17.75 38.63
CA PRO A 83 17.10 -16.96 37.41
C PRO A 83 17.68 -15.59 37.74
N LYS A 84 18.89 -15.33 37.20
CA LYS A 84 19.55 -14.03 37.25
C LYS A 84 18.49 -12.98 36.93
N PRO A 85 18.29 -11.95 37.77
CA PRO A 85 17.39 -10.85 37.44
C PRO A 85 17.91 -10.25 36.13
N ARG A 86 17.23 -10.57 35.03
CA ARG A 86 17.54 -10.03 33.71
C ARG A 86 17.27 -8.55 33.85
N GLY A 87 18.36 -7.80 34.01
CA GLY A 87 18.30 -6.40 34.39
C GLY A 87 17.52 -5.61 33.37
N GLY A 88 16.31 -5.17 33.75
CA GLY A 88 15.63 -3.99 33.24
C GLY A 88 15.70 -3.75 31.73
N GLU A 89 15.72 -4.80 30.90
CA GLU A 89 15.54 -4.64 29.48
C GLU A 89 14.12 -4.14 29.29
N LYS A 90 14.06 -2.84 29.00
CA LYS A 90 12.86 -2.03 29.02
C LYS A 90 11.79 -2.73 28.18
N ALA A 91 10.72 -3.15 28.83
CA ALA A 91 9.56 -3.79 28.19
C ALA A 91 9.16 -3.11 26.87
N ASP A 92 8.52 -3.81 25.94
CA ASP A 92 8.13 -3.23 24.66
C ASP A 92 7.39 -1.89 24.84
N ARG A 93 7.68 -0.92 23.97
CA ARG A 93 7.13 0.43 24.05
C ARG A 93 5.61 0.42 24.01
N ASP A 94 4.98 -0.43 23.20
CA ASP A 94 3.54 -0.49 23.04
C ASP A 94 2.86 -1.19 24.23
N VAL A 95 3.52 -2.19 24.83
CA VAL A 95 3.10 -2.85 26.08
C VAL A 95 3.11 -1.87 27.25
N ARG A 96 4.20 -1.10 27.41
CA ARG A 96 4.28 -0.03 28.42
C ARG A 96 3.24 1.05 28.23
N ARG A 97 2.96 1.41 26.97
CA ARG A 97 1.93 2.40 26.63
C ARG A 97 0.54 1.90 27.01
N LEU A 98 0.26 0.60 26.83
CA LEU A 98 -1.00 -0.02 27.26
C LEU A 98 -1.12 0.01 28.78
N GLY A 99 -0.06 -0.38 29.49
CA GLY A 99 -0.03 -0.32 30.95
C GLY A 99 -0.29 1.09 31.50
N SER A 100 0.39 2.09 30.92
CA SER A 100 0.22 3.50 31.28
C SER A 100 -1.19 4.03 30.97
N HIS A 101 -1.79 3.59 29.85
CA HIS A 101 -3.12 4.04 29.42
C HIS A 101 -4.23 3.60 30.38
N PHE A 102 -4.13 2.40 30.94
CA PHE A 102 -5.16 1.82 31.82
C PHE A 102 -4.78 1.84 33.31
N GLY A 103 -3.62 2.39 33.67
CA GLY A 103 -3.14 2.44 35.06
C GLY A 103 -2.82 1.07 35.66
N ILE A 104 -2.22 0.18 34.86
CA ILE A 104 -1.91 -1.20 35.24
C ILE A 104 -0.56 -1.26 35.95
N GLY A 105 -0.45 -2.06 37.01
CA GLY A 105 0.79 -2.22 37.77
C GLY A 105 1.96 -2.76 36.94
N GLN A 106 3.18 -2.30 37.26
CA GLN A 106 4.40 -2.62 36.52
C GLN A 106 4.64 -4.13 36.39
N GLY A 107 4.40 -4.91 37.44
CA GLY A 107 4.58 -6.38 37.39
C GLY A 107 3.64 -7.08 36.40
N THR A 108 2.40 -6.59 36.24
CA THR A 108 1.45 -7.11 35.25
C THR A 108 1.87 -6.72 33.83
N VAL A 109 2.45 -5.53 33.65
CA VAL A 109 2.99 -5.07 32.36
C VAL A 109 4.21 -5.89 31.94
N GLU A 110 5.11 -6.20 32.87
CA GLU A 110 6.27 -7.07 32.63
C GLU A 110 5.85 -8.48 32.25
N ARG A 111 4.90 -9.07 32.98
CA ARG A 111 4.33 -10.38 32.62
C ARG A 111 3.68 -10.36 31.23
N LEU A 112 2.94 -9.29 30.90
CA LEU A 112 2.37 -9.15 29.55
C LEU A 112 3.45 -9.10 28.48
N ASP A 113 4.57 -8.40 28.73
CA ASP A 113 5.67 -8.30 27.78
C ASP A 113 6.32 -9.65 27.51
N GLU A 114 6.54 -10.46 28.55
CA GLU A 114 7.05 -11.84 28.41
C GLU A 114 6.13 -12.72 27.55
N ILE A 115 4.81 -12.59 27.72
CA ILE A 115 3.82 -13.32 26.91
C ILE A 115 3.86 -12.81 25.46
N MET A 116 3.97 -11.50 25.26
CA MET A 116 4.06 -10.88 23.93
C MET A 116 5.37 -11.26 23.22
N GLU A 117 6.46 -11.46 23.95
CA GLU A 117 7.73 -11.91 23.39
C GLU A 117 7.64 -13.32 22.81
N LYS A 118 6.83 -14.19 23.42
CA LYS A 118 6.53 -15.54 22.89
C LYS A 118 5.60 -15.50 21.67
N ARG A 119 4.83 -14.41 21.48
CA ARG A 119 3.78 -14.26 20.46
C ARG A 119 4.08 -13.17 19.43
N GLN A 120 5.36 -12.98 19.03
CA GLN A 120 5.76 -11.87 18.13
C GLN A 120 4.92 -11.74 16.84
N GLN A 121 4.45 -12.86 16.28
CA GLN A 121 3.66 -12.87 15.04
C GLN A 121 2.24 -12.30 15.23
N THR A 122 1.65 -12.47 16.40
CA THR A 122 0.29 -12.00 16.72
C THR A 122 0.28 -10.81 17.66
N LYS A 123 1.44 -10.38 18.14
CA LYS A 123 1.62 -9.28 19.12
C LYS A 123 0.81 -8.03 18.79
N GLU A 124 0.89 -7.52 17.57
CA GLU A 124 0.14 -6.30 17.18
C GLU A 124 -1.38 -6.50 17.27
N ARG A 125 -1.88 -7.66 16.82
CA ARG A 125 -3.31 -8.03 16.90
C ARG A 125 -3.76 -8.23 18.34
N ASP A 126 -2.95 -8.93 19.13
CA ASP A 126 -3.28 -9.21 20.53
C ASP A 126 -3.35 -7.92 21.33
N LEU A 127 -2.37 -7.02 21.17
CA LEU A 127 -2.36 -5.70 21.83
C LEU A 127 -3.56 -4.84 21.43
N ALA A 128 -3.88 -4.76 20.13
CA ALA A 128 -5.05 -4.01 19.68
C ALA A 128 -6.36 -4.58 20.26
N LYS A 129 -6.47 -5.89 20.43
CA LYS A 129 -7.66 -6.52 21.02
C LYS A 129 -7.74 -6.27 22.52
N LEU A 130 -6.60 -6.28 23.20
CA LEU A 130 -6.51 -5.92 24.62
C LEU A 130 -6.97 -4.48 24.84
N TYR A 131 -6.54 -3.51 24.01
CA TYR A 131 -7.06 -2.14 24.09
C TYR A 131 -8.59 -2.09 24.00
N GLU A 132 -9.20 -2.80 23.03
CA GLU A 132 -10.67 -2.84 22.88
C GLU A 132 -11.37 -3.44 24.11
N VAL A 133 -10.87 -4.58 24.59
CA VAL A 133 -11.48 -5.33 25.70
C VAL A 133 -11.33 -4.55 27.02
N LEU A 134 -10.17 -3.95 27.26
CA LEU A 134 -9.87 -3.21 28.49
C LEU A 134 -10.60 -1.86 28.56
N ASP A 135 -10.86 -1.20 27.43
CA ASP A 135 -11.58 0.08 27.37
C ASP A 135 -13.03 -0.01 27.87
N THR A 136 -13.63 -1.20 27.83
CA THR A 136 -15.00 -1.45 28.33
C THR A 136 -15.03 -2.06 29.74
N ALA A 137 -13.86 -2.39 30.29
CA ALA A 137 -13.76 -3.14 31.54
C ALA A 137 -13.95 -2.23 32.76
N ARG A 138 -14.73 -2.69 33.74
CA ARG A 138 -14.83 -2.02 35.06
C ARG A 138 -13.51 -2.04 35.84
N SER A 139 -12.67 -3.05 35.59
CA SER A 139 -11.39 -3.26 36.25
C SER A 139 -10.38 -3.79 35.21
N PRO A 140 -9.70 -2.90 34.46
CA PRO A 140 -8.84 -3.31 33.35
C PRO A 140 -7.69 -4.22 33.78
N GLU A 141 -7.07 -3.98 34.94
CA GLU A 141 -5.96 -4.81 35.44
C GLU A 141 -6.37 -6.27 35.66
N ARG A 142 -7.48 -6.51 36.38
CA ARG A 142 -8.00 -7.88 36.60
C ARG A 142 -8.37 -8.58 35.29
N LEU A 143 -8.99 -7.85 34.36
CA LEU A 143 -9.36 -8.42 33.06
C LEU A 143 -8.12 -8.74 32.22
N LEU A 144 -7.09 -7.89 32.27
CA LEU A 144 -5.83 -8.16 31.60
C LEU A 144 -5.21 -9.46 32.13
N THR A 145 -5.18 -9.67 33.44
CA THR A 145 -4.67 -10.92 34.03
C THR A 145 -5.39 -12.15 33.49
N ALA A 146 -6.72 -12.13 33.42
CA ALA A 146 -7.49 -13.22 32.82
C ALA A 146 -7.15 -13.42 31.32
N LYS A 147 -6.95 -12.32 30.56
CA LYS A 147 -6.55 -12.42 29.14
C LYS A 147 -5.11 -12.92 28.95
N MET A 148 -4.20 -12.61 29.87
CA MET A 148 -2.86 -13.19 29.91
C MET A 148 -2.90 -14.71 30.10
N GLU A 149 -3.76 -15.21 31.00
CA GLU A 149 -3.95 -16.64 31.18
C GLU A 149 -4.55 -17.30 29.92
N GLU A 150 -5.55 -16.70 29.28
CA GLU A 150 -6.06 -17.17 27.99
C GLU A 150 -4.95 -17.17 26.90
N MET A 151 -4.04 -16.20 26.92
CA MET A 151 -2.93 -16.10 25.97
C MET A 151 -1.88 -17.18 26.19
N GLU A 152 -1.55 -17.50 27.44
CA GLU A 152 -0.65 -18.59 27.83
C GLU A 152 -1.24 -19.96 27.46
N LEU A 153 -2.56 -20.13 27.60
CA LEU A 153 -3.29 -21.35 27.20
C LEU A 153 -3.53 -21.45 25.69
N GLY A 154 -3.14 -20.43 24.91
CA GLY A 154 -3.39 -20.37 23.46
C GLY A 154 -4.88 -20.21 23.08
N GLN A 155 -5.75 -19.92 24.05
CA GLN A 155 -7.19 -19.72 23.85
C GLN A 155 -7.53 -18.29 23.45
N PHE A 156 -6.64 -17.34 23.73
CA PHE A 156 -6.82 -15.96 23.32
C PHE A 156 -6.68 -15.85 21.80
N VAL A 157 -7.82 -15.86 21.13
CA VAL A 157 -7.96 -15.48 19.73
C VAL A 157 -8.46 -14.05 19.70
N ALA A 158 -7.67 -13.16 19.12
CA ALA A 158 -8.06 -11.79 18.83
C ALA A 158 -9.14 -11.79 17.72
N ASN A 159 -10.35 -12.25 18.06
CA ASN A 159 -11.52 -12.14 17.21
C ASN A 159 -11.97 -10.67 17.25
N PHE A 160 -11.32 -9.84 16.44
CA PHE A 160 -11.88 -8.55 16.09
C PHE A 160 -13.18 -8.83 15.38
N LYS A 161 -14.28 -8.23 15.87
CA LYS A 161 -15.45 -8.09 15.00
C LYS A 161 -14.96 -7.24 13.84
N HIS A 162 -14.76 -7.87 12.68
CA HIS A 162 -14.40 -7.18 11.46
C HIS A 162 -15.39 -6.04 11.28
N ASP A 163 -14.89 -4.80 11.37
CA ASP A 163 -15.71 -3.65 11.06
C ASP A 163 -15.94 -3.70 9.56
N GLU A 164 -17.19 -3.93 9.15
CA GLU A 164 -17.54 -3.99 7.72
C GLU A 164 -17.08 -2.73 6.98
N LYS A 165 -17.04 -1.56 7.65
CA LYS A 165 -16.51 -0.33 7.06
C LYS A 165 -15.00 -0.43 6.78
N ILE A 166 -14.22 -0.96 7.72
CA ILE A 166 -12.76 -1.10 7.58
C ILE A 166 -12.43 -2.17 6.54
N GLU A 167 -13.13 -3.30 6.55
CA GLU A 167 -12.91 -4.35 5.55
C GLU A 167 -13.26 -3.85 4.15
N ARG A 168 -14.41 -3.18 3.98
CA ARG A 168 -14.78 -2.59 2.70
C ARG A 168 -13.76 -1.58 2.21
N PHE A 169 -13.25 -0.73 3.11
CA PHE A 169 -12.20 0.23 2.77
C PHE A 169 -10.89 -0.46 2.39
N ALA A 170 -10.52 -1.52 3.10
CA ALA A 170 -9.33 -2.30 2.81
C ALA A 170 -9.43 -3.05 1.49
N GLU A 171 -10.61 -3.57 1.15
CA GLU A 171 -10.87 -4.20 -0.15
C GLU A 171 -10.84 -3.17 -1.28
N GLU A 172 -11.47 -2.00 -1.09
CA GLU A 172 -11.53 -0.91 -2.08
C GLU A 172 -10.12 -0.42 -2.47
N HIS A 173 -9.20 -0.34 -1.50
CA HIS A 173 -7.83 0.11 -1.72
C HIS A 173 -6.79 -1.03 -1.79
N ALA A 174 -7.24 -2.30 -1.87
CA ALA A 174 -6.38 -3.48 -1.90
C ALA A 174 -5.31 -3.51 -0.78
N LEU A 175 -5.72 -3.16 0.44
CA LEU A 175 -4.85 -3.11 1.62
C LEU A 175 -4.57 -4.51 2.17
N ASN A 176 -3.30 -4.75 2.48
CA ASN A 176 -2.83 -5.96 3.14
C ASN A 176 -3.27 -6.03 4.60
N GLU A 177 -3.08 -7.20 5.19
CA GLU A 177 -3.51 -7.49 6.55
C GLU A 177 -2.87 -6.60 7.62
N THR A 178 -1.61 -6.23 7.45
CA THR A 178 -0.90 -5.30 8.35
C THR A 178 -1.54 -3.91 8.33
N ALA A 179 -1.89 -3.40 7.14
CA ALA A 179 -2.60 -2.12 7.01
C ALA A 179 -4.01 -2.19 7.62
N ARG A 180 -4.73 -3.32 7.46
CA ARG A 180 -6.02 -3.56 8.12
C ARG A 180 -5.90 -3.47 9.64
N CYS A 181 -4.91 -4.14 10.24
CA CYS A 181 -4.67 -4.10 11.68
C CYS A 181 -4.42 -2.66 12.18
N ARG A 182 -3.66 -1.87 11.42
CA ARG A 182 -3.43 -0.44 11.75
C ARG A 182 -4.70 0.39 11.64
N LEU A 183 -5.57 0.15 10.65
CA LEU A 183 -6.87 0.85 10.57
C LEU A 183 -7.79 0.51 11.75
N VAL A 184 -7.76 -0.73 12.26
CA VAL A 184 -8.47 -1.11 13.49
C VAL A 184 -7.92 -0.34 14.69
N GLU A 185 -6.60 -0.22 14.82
CA GLU A 185 -5.97 0.61 15.85
C GLU A 185 -6.45 2.08 15.77
N LEU A 186 -6.48 2.64 14.56
CA LEU A 186 -6.96 4.01 14.33
C LEU A 186 -8.38 4.20 14.86
N ARG A 187 -9.28 3.28 14.53
CA ARG A 187 -10.68 3.29 14.98
C ARG A 187 -10.79 3.30 16.49
N VAL A 188 -10.06 2.43 17.18
CA VAL A 188 -10.11 2.33 18.64
C VAL A 188 -9.66 3.64 19.29
N ARG A 189 -8.63 4.29 18.73
CA ARG A 189 -8.03 5.50 19.31
C ARG A 189 -8.76 6.79 18.95
N ARG A 190 -9.47 6.84 17.82
CA ARG A 190 -10.10 8.06 17.28
C ARG A 190 -11.59 7.86 16.94
N LYS A 191 -12.34 7.22 17.84
CA LYS A 191 -13.78 6.89 17.66
C LYS A 191 -14.63 8.08 17.16
N GLY A 192 -14.33 9.31 17.59
CA GLY A 192 -15.12 10.51 17.24
C GLY A 192 -14.82 11.13 15.87
N ARG A 193 -13.65 10.87 15.27
CA ARG A 193 -13.22 11.45 13.97
C ARG A 193 -12.93 10.39 12.90
N GLN A 194 -13.34 9.15 13.12
CA GLN A 194 -13.01 8.03 12.25
C GLN A 194 -13.45 8.26 10.80
N ASP A 195 -14.70 8.69 10.55
CA ASP A 195 -15.19 8.84 9.18
C ASP A 195 -14.42 9.94 8.41
N GLU A 196 -14.03 11.04 9.09
CA GLU A 196 -13.15 12.08 8.52
C GLU A 196 -11.75 11.54 8.23
N ASP A 197 -11.17 10.81 9.19
CA ASP A 197 -9.83 10.22 9.06
C ASP A 197 -9.77 9.25 7.87
N MET A 198 -10.79 8.39 7.73
CA MET A 198 -10.93 7.44 6.64
C MET A 198 -11.13 8.13 5.29
N ALA A 199 -11.90 9.22 5.23
CA ALA A 199 -12.09 9.98 4.01
C ALA A 199 -10.78 10.61 3.51
N LYS A 200 -9.97 11.22 4.39
CA LYS A 200 -8.67 11.76 3.96
C LYS A 200 -7.68 10.65 3.61
N LEU A 201 -7.66 9.56 4.37
CA LEU A 201 -6.86 8.38 4.00
C LEU A 201 -7.20 7.90 2.59
N ALA A 202 -8.49 7.81 2.24
CA ALA A 202 -8.94 7.44 0.90
C ALA A 202 -8.33 8.35 -0.18
N GLN A 203 -8.37 9.68 0.05
CA GLN A 203 -7.83 10.66 -0.89
C GLN A 203 -6.34 10.45 -1.14
N HIS A 204 -5.55 10.21 -0.10
CA HIS A 204 -4.13 9.93 -0.26
C HIS A 204 -3.89 8.58 -0.96
N LEU A 205 -4.63 7.53 -0.57
CA LEU A 205 -4.45 6.17 -1.10
C LEU A 205 -4.77 6.06 -2.59
N CYS A 206 -5.71 6.86 -3.09
CA CYS A 206 -6.02 6.93 -4.52
C CYS A 206 -4.84 7.35 -5.40
N CYS A 207 -3.83 8.03 -4.84
CA CYS A 207 -2.68 8.54 -5.58
C CYS A 207 -1.37 7.78 -5.29
N CYS A 208 -1.44 6.60 -4.66
CA CYS A 208 -0.28 5.85 -4.21
C CYS A 208 0.01 4.61 -5.07
N SER A 209 1.30 4.30 -5.27
CA SER A 209 1.72 3.01 -5.84
C SER A 209 1.52 1.86 -4.87
N ASP A 210 1.86 2.10 -3.59
CA ASP A 210 1.78 1.12 -2.52
C ASP A 210 0.77 1.60 -1.46
N PRO A 211 -0.53 1.31 -1.66
CA PRO A 211 -1.58 1.80 -0.77
C PRO A 211 -1.42 1.22 0.65
N SER A 212 -0.99 -0.05 0.77
CA SER A 212 -0.76 -0.68 2.09
C SER A 212 0.31 0.04 2.91
N PHE A 213 1.49 0.29 2.33
CA PHE A 213 2.58 0.98 3.02
C PHE A 213 2.20 2.42 3.37
N THR A 214 1.53 3.11 2.43
CA THR A 214 1.06 4.47 2.66
C THR A 214 0.02 4.50 3.78
N ALA A 215 -0.96 3.61 3.78
CA ALA A 215 -1.98 3.52 4.83
C ALA A 215 -1.33 3.38 6.21
N ILE A 216 -0.36 2.47 6.37
CA ILE A 216 0.35 2.27 7.64
C ILE A 216 1.05 3.55 8.09
N SER A 217 1.78 4.23 7.20
CA SER A 217 2.51 5.47 7.50
C SER A 217 1.56 6.61 7.89
N LEU A 218 0.47 6.78 7.14
CA LEU A 218 -0.54 7.80 7.41
C LEU A 218 -1.26 7.54 8.73
N VAL A 219 -1.76 6.32 8.95
CA VAL A 219 -2.40 5.90 10.20
C VAL A 219 -1.50 6.17 11.40
N LYS A 220 -0.21 5.84 11.31
CA LYS A 220 0.77 6.12 12.37
C LYS A 220 0.84 7.60 12.71
N LYS A 221 0.86 8.49 11.72
CA LYS A 221 0.84 9.95 11.92
C LYS A 221 -0.50 10.41 12.51
N VAL A 222 -1.63 9.87 12.04
CA VAL A 222 -2.97 10.20 12.55
C VAL A 222 -3.12 9.85 14.04
N VAL A 223 -2.63 8.66 14.42
CA VAL A 223 -2.61 8.17 15.81
C VAL A 223 -1.68 9.00 16.71
N GLN A 224 -0.63 9.61 16.14
CA GLN A 224 0.25 10.54 16.85
C GLN A 224 -0.34 11.94 17.03
N GLY A 225 -1.56 12.19 16.53
CA GLY A 225 -2.20 13.51 16.59
C GLY A 225 -1.71 14.49 15.53
N ARG A 226 -0.83 14.06 14.61
CA ARG A 226 -0.29 14.89 13.51
C ARG A 226 -1.14 14.78 12.25
N PHE A 227 -2.47 14.80 12.43
CA PHE A 227 -3.39 14.62 11.31
C PHE A 227 -3.71 15.93 10.60
N ASP A 228 -3.67 17.04 11.33
CA ASP A 228 -3.95 18.36 10.78
C ASP A 228 -2.81 18.85 9.87
N ASP A 229 -1.64 18.20 9.94
CA ASP A 229 -0.47 18.43 9.09
C ASP A 229 -0.61 17.85 7.67
N PHE A 230 -1.68 17.09 7.38
CA PHE A 230 -1.87 16.50 6.06
C PHE A 230 -2.56 17.47 5.09
N PRO A 231 -1.92 17.78 3.94
CA PRO A 231 -2.54 18.63 2.93
C PRO A 231 -3.74 17.94 2.29
N ASP A 232 -4.76 18.72 1.94
CA ASP A 232 -5.92 18.24 1.20
C ASP A 232 -5.52 17.83 -0.23
N MET A 233 -5.73 16.55 -0.56
CA MET A 233 -5.39 15.99 -1.86
C MET A 233 -6.52 16.14 -2.90
N THR A 234 -7.68 16.69 -2.53
CA THR A 234 -8.86 16.79 -3.41
C THR A 234 -8.52 17.53 -4.71
N ARG A 235 -7.85 18.68 -4.61
CA ARG A 235 -7.47 19.49 -5.78
C ARG A 235 -6.39 18.80 -6.62
N ALA A 236 -5.41 18.17 -5.99
CA ALA A 236 -4.37 17.40 -6.68
C ALA A 236 -4.96 16.21 -7.43
N GLY A 237 -5.94 15.51 -6.84
CA GLY A 237 -6.69 14.44 -7.49
C GLY A 237 -7.48 14.91 -8.71
N ALA A 238 -8.10 16.09 -8.64
CA ALA A 238 -8.79 16.69 -9.78
C ALA A 238 -7.83 17.03 -10.94
N ILE A 239 -6.66 17.59 -10.63
CA ILE A 239 -5.59 17.84 -11.62
C ILE A 239 -5.14 16.52 -12.25
N ALA A 240 -4.89 15.50 -11.44
CA ALA A 240 -4.45 14.20 -11.94
C ALA A 240 -5.46 13.56 -12.90
N GLN A 241 -6.74 13.61 -12.56
CA GLN A 241 -7.81 13.11 -13.41
C GLN A 241 -7.94 13.92 -14.71
N ARG A 242 -7.89 15.26 -14.61
CA ARG A 242 -8.01 16.19 -15.75
C ARG A 242 -6.92 15.94 -16.80
N PHE A 243 -5.67 15.75 -16.36
CA PHE A 243 -4.52 15.57 -17.24
C PHE A 243 -4.15 14.11 -17.50
N GLN A 244 -4.93 13.15 -16.98
CA GLN A 244 -4.67 11.71 -17.11
C GLN A 244 -3.24 11.33 -16.71
N LEU A 245 -2.81 11.82 -15.55
CA LEU A 245 -1.47 11.54 -15.04
C LEU A 245 -1.30 10.03 -14.80
N ASP A 246 -0.14 9.50 -15.20
CA ASP A 246 0.23 8.13 -14.88
C ASP A 246 0.65 8.01 -13.40
N GLU A 247 0.76 6.76 -12.95
CA GLU A 247 1.07 6.44 -11.54
C GLU A 247 2.40 7.07 -11.08
N ALA A 248 3.40 7.13 -11.95
CA ALA A 248 4.69 7.75 -11.66
C ALA A 248 4.58 9.27 -11.45
N SER A 249 3.82 9.95 -12.31
CA SER A 249 3.59 11.40 -12.18
C SER A 249 2.70 11.73 -11.00
N LEU A 250 1.70 10.90 -10.70
CA LEU A 250 0.85 10.99 -9.52
C LEU A 250 1.66 10.95 -8.22
N ARG A 251 2.63 10.01 -8.14
CA ARG A 251 3.54 9.93 -7.00
C ARG A 251 4.34 11.22 -6.82
N LYS A 252 4.84 11.79 -7.92
CA LYS A 252 5.56 13.08 -7.87
C LYS A 252 4.66 14.24 -7.47
N LEU A 253 3.41 14.28 -7.94
CA LEU A 253 2.45 15.29 -7.52
C LEU A 253 2.20 15.22 -6.02
N ARG A 254 2.01 14.00 -5.49
CA ARG A 254 1.84 13.77 -4.06
C ARG A 254 3.06 14.22 -3.26
N ASP A 255 4.27 13.87 -3.68
CA ASP A 255 5.50 14.29 -3.01
C ASP A 255 5.59 15.83 -2.94
N VAL A 256 5.20 16.53 -4.01
CA VAL A 256 5.17 17.99 -4.06
C VAL A 256 4.15 18.54 -3.06
N VAL A 257 2.92 18.01 -3.07
CA VAL A 257 1.85 18.43 -2.16
C VAL A 257 2.23 18.20 -0.69
N GLU A 258 2.83 17.05 -0.37
CA GLU A 258 3.25 16.73 1.00
C GLU A 258 4.40 17.61 1.51
N LYS A 259 5.34 18.01 0.64
CA LYS A 259 6.46 18.87 1.03
C LYS A 259 6.12 20.35 1.03
N ARG A 260 5.13 20.76 0.24
CA ARG A 260 4.70 22.15 0.07
C ARG A 260 3.28 22.36 0.59
N ALA A 261 3.07 21.97 1.84
CA ALA A 261 1.80 22.16 2.51
C ALA A 261 1.50 23.65 2.76
N ASP A 262 2.54 24.47 3.03
CA ASP A 262 2.39 25.88 3.42
C ASP A 262 1.89 26.78 2.27
N ASP A 263 2.23 26.45 1.03
CA ASP A 263 1.89 27.23 -0.17
C ASP A 263 1.18 26.38 -1.24
N LEU A 264 0.46 25.35 -0.78
CA LEU A 264 -0.21 24.33 -1.59
C LEU A 264 -1.05 24.91 -2.73
N SER A 265 -1.83 25.97 -2.49
CA SER A 265 -2.68 26.56 -3.53
C SER A 265 -1.85 27.09 -4.69
N ALA A 266 -0.85 27.93 -4.41
CA ALA A 266 0.00 28.55 -5.43
C ALA A 266 0.76 27.49 -6.25
N VAL A 267 1.23 26.43 -5.58
CA VAL A 267 1.89 25.30 -6.24
C VAL A 267 0.95 24.56 -7.17
N LEU A 268 -0.28 24.25 -6.73
CA LEU A 268 -1.23 23.53 -7.56
C LEU A 268 -1.73 24.36 -8.75
N ASP A 269 -1.92 25.68 -8.56
CA ASP A 269 -2.20 26.63 -9.64
C ASP A 269 -1.08 26.60 -10.70
N HIS A 270 0.17 26.67 -10.25
CA HIS A 270 1.33 26.65 -11.13
C HIS A 270 1.52 25.29 -11.83
N VAL A 271 1.33 24.18 -11.12
CA VAL A 271 1.35 22.84 -11.72
C VAL A 271 0.28 22.73 -12.81
N GLU A 272 -0.93 23.20 -12.55
CA GLU A 272 -2.01 23.17 -13.54
C GLU A 272 -1.67 23.99 -14.80
N GLU A 273 -1.05 25.17 -14.64
CA GLU A 273 -0.57 25.97 -15.75
C GLU A 273 0.53 25.27 -16.57
N VAL A 274 1.53 24.70 -15.88
CA VAL A 274 2.64 23.95 -16.52
C VAL A 274 2.10 22.73 -17.29
N LEU A 275 1.15 21.98 -16.70
CA LEU A 275 0.54 20.83 -17.35
C LEU A 275 -0.33 21.22 -18.55
N ALA A 276 -1.01 22.36 -18.50
CA ALA A 276 -1.79 22.89 -19.61
C ALA A 276 -0.91 23.36 -20.78
N ALA A 277 0.33 23.79 -20.51
CA ALA A 277 1.31 24.17 -21.51
C ALA A 277 2.00 22.97 -22.19
N ALA A 278 2.06 21.83 -21.51
CA ALA A 278 2.82 20.66 -21.91
C ALA A 278 2.16 19.82 -23.02
N TYR A 279 2.99 19.24 -23.89
CA TYR A 279 2.53 18.22 -24.85
C TYR A 279 2.21 16.87 -24.18
N SER A 280 3.03 16.49 -23.19
CA SER A 280 2.87 15.29 -22.38
C SER A 280 2.88 15.71 -20.90
N PRO A 281 1.69 15.90 -20.29
CA PRO A 281 1.57 16.38 -18.92
C PRO A 281 2.33 15.50 -17.92
N ALA A 282 2.15 14.18 -18.00
CA ALA A 282 2.84 13.21 -17.13
C ALA A 282 4.37 13.35 -17.17
N ALA A 283 4.96 13.26 -18.38
CA ALA A 283 6.40 13.37 -18.53
C ALA A 283 6.95 14.73 -18.10
N THR A 284 6.17 15.80 -18.29
CA THR A 284 6.56 17.15 -17.89
C THR A 284 6.53 17.30 -16.37
N LEU A 285 5.50 16.75 -15.70
CA LEU A 285 5.43 16.77 -14.24
C LEU A 285 6.64 16.08 -13.61
N VAL A 286 7.02 14.90 -14.11
CA VAL A 286 8.17 14.16 -13.59
C VAL A 286 9.47 14.96 -13.75
N LYS A 287 9.62 15.72 -14.84
CA LYS A 287 10.78 16.59 -15.09
C LYS A 287 10.81 17.81 -14.18
N VAL A 288 9.66 18.42 -13.94
CA VAL A 288 9.52 19.67 -13.18
C VAL A 288 9.44 19.44 -11.68
N ALA A 289 9.00 18.26 -11.24
CA ALA A 289 8.83 17.93 -9.83
C ALA A 289 10.07 18.19 -8.94
N PRO A 290 11.32 17.90 -9.34
CA PRO A 290 12.50 18.24 -8.53
C PRO A 290 12.60 19.73 -8.21
N THR A 291 12.32 20.61 -9.17
CA THR A 291 12.31 22.08 -9.00
C THR A 291 11.18 22.51 -8.06
N LEU A 292 9.99 21.91 -8.21
CA LEU A 292 8.88 22.19 -7.29
C LEU A 292 9.20 21.72 -5.86
N LEU A 293 9.88 20.58 -5.72
CA LEU A 293 10.29 20.00 -4.43
C LEU A 293 11.42 20.80 -3.76
N SER A 294 12.21 21.59 -4.49
CA SER A 294 13.19 22.52 -3.91
C SER A 294 12.55 23.84 -3.46
N GLY A 295 11.25 24.04 -3.70
CA GLY A 295 10.53 25.26 -3.35
C GLY A 295 10.47 26.30 -4.47
N GLU A 296 11.13 26.04 -5.60
CA GLU A 296 11.17 26.95 -6.75
C GLU A 296 9.95 26.73 -7.66
N LEU A 297 9.43 27.82 -8.24
CA LEU A 297 8.43 27.78 -9.31
C LEU A 297 9.13 28.07 -10.63
N LEU A 298 8.64 27.49 -11.73
CA LEU A 298 9.19 27.75 -13.05
C LEU A 298 8.96 29.21 -13.43
N ALA A 299 9.93 29.81 -14.10
CA ALA A 299 9.77 31.14 -14.64
C ALA A 299 8.72 31.13 -15.77
N PRO A 300 7.96 32.22 -15.98
CA PRO A 300 7.01 32.32 -17.09
C PRO A 300 7.64 32.04 -18.47
N GLU A 301 8.93 32.38 -18.62
CA GLU A 301 9.71 32.11 -19.82
C GLU A 301 9.87 30.60 -20.09
N GLU A 302 10.12 29.81 -19.05
CA GLU A 302 10.23 28.35 -19.16
C GLU A 302 8.90 27.72 -19.56
N ILE A 303 7.77 28.25 -19.03
CA ILE A 303 6.43 27.83 -19.44
C ILE A 303 6.19 28.14 -20.92
N GLU A 304 6.59 29.31 -21.41
CA GLU A 304 6.50 29.66 -22.84
C GLU A 304 7.37 28.74 -23.72
N VAL A 305 8.56 28.36 -23.25
CA VAL A 305 9.39 27.35 -23.92
C VAL A 305 8.66 26.02 -24.02
N LEU A 306 8.02 25.54 -22.94
CA LEU A 306 7.21 24.31 -22.97
C LEU A 306 6.05 24.40 -23.98
N LYS A 307 5.35 25.54 -24.04
CA LYS A 307 4.29 25.79 -25.04
C LYS A 307 4.84 25.72 -26.47
N LEU A 308 6.02 26.32 -26.70
CA LEU A 308 6.67 26.32 -28.01
C LEU A 308 7.10 24.90 -28.41
N GLU A 309 7.72 24.15 -27.50
CA GLU A 309 8.09 22.75 -27.71
C GLU A 309 6.87 21.89 -28.03
N ALA A 310 5.76 22.08 -27.31
CA ALA A 310 4.53 21.36 -27.55
C ALA A 310 3.97 21.61 -28.96
N ARG A 311 3.99 22.88 -29.41
CA ARG A 311 3.61 23.24 -30.80
C ARG A 311 4.54 22.60 -31.82
N GLN A 312 5.84 22.54 -31.55
CA GLN A 312 6.81 21.90 -32.46
C GLN A 312 6.60 20.38 -32.53
N GLN A 313 6.33 19.71 -31.41
CA GLN A 313 6.06 18.27 -31.35
C GLN A 313 4.77 17.93 -32.12
N ALA A 314 3.70 18.71 -31.92
CA ALA A 314 2.45 18.56 -32.68
C ALA A 314 2.68 18.68 -34.19
N ARG A 315 3.45 19.68 -34.64
CA ARG A 315 3.83 19.84 -36.06
C ARG A 315 4.63 18.65 -36.59
N ARG A 316 5.59 18.14 -35.81
CA ARG A 316 6.40 16.96 -36.19
C ARG A 316 5.53 15.72 -36.34
N GLU A 317 4.57 15.48 -35.45
CA GLU A 317 3.64 14.36 -35.57
C GLU A 317 2.68 14.48 -36.75
N GLU A 318 2.20 15.69 -37.02
CA GLU A 318 1.37 15.95 -38.20
C GLU A 318 2.14 15.64 -39.49
N LEU A 319 3.39 16.07 -39.59
CA LEU A 319 4.27 15.75 -40.73
C LEU A 319 4.51 14.25 -40.85
N LYS A 320 4.80 13.55 -39.76
CA LYS A 320 4.93 12.08 -39.74
C LYS A 320 3.65 11.40 -40.23
N ARG A 321 2.48 11.87 -39.80
CA ARG A 321 1.17 11.36 -40.25
C ARG A 321 0.95 11.58 -41.74
N LYS A 322 1.29 12.77 -42.26
CA LYS A 322 1.23 13.08 -43.71
C LYS A 322 2.18 12.18 -44.51
N GLN A 323 3.40 11.95 -44.03
CA GLN A 323 4.36 11.04 -44.69
C GLN A 323 3.88 9.59 -44.66
N ALA A 324 3.29 9.12 -43.55
CA ALA A 324 2.73 7.78 -43.44
C ALA A 324 1.56 7.55 -44.41
N GLN A 325 0.73 8.57 -44.64
CA GLN A 325 -0.36 8.52 -45.64
C GLN A 325 0.16 8.55 -47.09
N LYS A 326 1.25 9.28 -47.34
CA LYS A 326 1.86 9.35 -48.68
C LYS A 326 2.59 8.08 -49.09
N LYS A 327 3.02 7.21 -48.17
CA LYS A 327 3.61 5.89 -48.51
C LYS A 327 2.57 5.08 -49.30
N PRO A 328 2.71 4.97 -50.63
CA PRO A 328 1.63 4.53 -51.49
C PRO A 328 1.39 3.03 -51.30
N LYS A 329 0.15 2.59 -51.54
CA LYS A 329 -0.33 1.19 -51.55
C LYS A 329 0.42 0.25 -52.54
N LYS A 330 1.60 0.62 -53.04
CA LYS A 330 2.45 -0.15 -53.95
C LYS A 330 2.80 -1.55 -53.41
N ALA A 331 2.81 -1.75 -52.08
CA ALA A 331 2.96 -3.07 -51.47
C ALA A 331 1.76 -4.01 -51.66
N LYS A 332 0.55 -3.51 -51.94
CA LYS A 332 -0.65 -4.37 -52.14
C LYS A 332 -0.83 -4.89 -53.57
N LYS A 333 -0.14 -4.34 -54.58
CA LYS A 333 -0.26 -4.83 -55.98
C LYS A 333 0.70 -5.98 -56.32
N LYS A 334 1.73 -6.25 -55.51
CA LYS A 334 2.67 -7.37 -55.72
C LYS A 334 2.23 -8.71 -55.11
N LYS A 335 1.22 -8.75 -54.22
CA LYS A 335 0.76 -9.98 -53.56
C LYS A 335 -0.45 -10.67 -54.22
N LYS A 336 -0.90 -10.20 -55.39
CA LYS A 336 -2.04 -10.79 -56.14
C LYS A 336 -1.63 -11.50 -57.44
N LYS A 337 -0.32 -11.72 -57.66
CA LYS A 337 0.22 -12.31 -58.90
C LYS A 337 1.07 -13.59 -58.68
N SER A 338 1.03 -14.19 -57.48
CA SER A 338 1.84 -15.38 -57.15
C SER A 338 1.03 -16.49 -56.46
N SER A 339 -0.24 -16.68 -56.82
CA SER A 339 -1.08 -17.77 -56.32
C SER A 339 -1.65 -18.63 -57.46
N SER A 340 -0.80 -19.00 -58.41
CA SER A 340 -1.05 -20.07 -59.39
C SER A 340 0.27 -20.83 -59.57
N SER A 341 0.21 -22.16 -59.46
CA SER A 341 1.31 -23.15 -59.35
C SER A 341 2.04 -23.10 -57.99
N SER A 342 2.05 -24.14 -57.16
CA SER A 342 2.21 -25.55 -57.52
C SER A 342 1.49 -26.46 -56.53
N ASP A 343 0.72 -27.41 -57.06
CA ASP A 343 0.45 -28.70 -56.45
C ASP A 343 1.75 -29.51 -56.43
N GLU A 344 2.15 -30.03 -55.26
CA GLU A 344 2.83 -31.33 -55.16
C GLU A 344 2.78 -31.81 -53.71
N ALA A 345 2.37 -33.07 -53.60
CA ALA A 345 2.07 -33.76 -52.37
C ALA A 345 3.34 -34.09 -51.58
N THR A 346 3.23 -34.15 -50.25
CA THR A 346 3.82 -35.25 -49.48
C THR A 346 3.20 -35.27 -48.08
N SER A 347 2.66 -36.44 -47.79
CA SER A 347 2.08 -36.89 -46.54
C SER A 347 3.08 -36.93 -45.38
N SER A 348 2.69 -36.47 -44.20
CA SER A 348 2.93 -37.21 -42.95
C SER A 348 2.12 -36.61 -41.78
N SER A 349 1.23 -37.48 -41.28
CA SER A 349 0.74 -37.64 -39.91
C SER A 349 1.16 -36.63 -38.83
N GLY A 350 0.16 -36.06 -38.15
CA GLY A 350 0.35 -35.55 -36.78
C GLY A 350 -0.73 -34.61 -36.27
N SER A 351 -1.64 -35.15 -35.46
CA SER A 351 -2.23 -34.47 -34.29
C SER A 351 -3.35 -33.44 -34.53
N SER A 352 -4.56 -33.98 -34.50
CA SER A 352 -5.86 -33.34 -34.35
C SER A 352 -6.02 -32.61 -33.00
N SER A 353 -6.24 -31.29 -33.00
CA SER A 353 -7.01 -30.57 -31.96
C SER A 353 -7.10 -29.04 -32.22
N SER A 354 -7.84 -28.60 -33.25
CA SER A 354 -8.03 -27.16 -33.47
C SER A 354 -9.38 -26.72 -34.06
N SER A 355 -10.43 -27.53 -33.94
CA SER A 355 -11.79 -27.18 -34.38
C SER A 355 -12.67 -26.48 -33.33
N SER A 356 -12.23 -26.37 -32.06
CA SER A 356 -13.06 -25.84 -30.95
C SER A 356 -13.17 -24.30 -30.90
N SER A 357 -12.21 -23.56 -31.48
CA SER A 357 -12.15 -22.09 -31.30
C SER A 357 -13.12 -21.30 -32.20
N LYS A 358 -13.41 -21.78 -33.41
CA LYS A 358 -14.35 -21.10 -34.35
C LYS A 358 -15.82 -21.26 -33.91
N GLN A 359 -16.17 -22.40 -33.32
CA GLN A 359 -17.54 -22.65 -32.84
C GLN A 359 -17.86 -21.84 -31.58
N LYS A 360 -16.88 -21.64 -30.67
CA LYS A 360 -17.01 -20.74 -29.51
C LYS A 360 -17.24 -19.28 -29.93
N LYS A 361 -16.51 -18.76 -30.93
CA LYS A 361 -16.71 -17.38 -31.44
C LYS A 361 -18.11 -17.15 -32.04
N ARG A 362 -18.69 -18.14 -32.74
CA ARG A 362 -20.07 -18.04 -33.27
C ARG A 362 -21.11 -18.01 -32.15
N LYS A 363 -21.01 -18.88 -31.14
CA LYS A 363 -21.94 -18.90 -29.99
C LYS A 363 -21.87 -17.61 -29.15
N GLN A 364 -20.69 -16.99 -29.00
CA GLN A 364 -20.54 -15.74 -28.25
C GLN A 364 -21.18 -14.53 -29.00
N LYS A 365 -21.08 -14.51 -30.34
CA LYS A 365 -21.69 -13.44 -31.16
C LYS A 365 -23.21 -13.52 -31.15
N GLU A 366 -23.79 -14.72 -31.14
CA GLU A 366 -25.23 -14.93 -31.07
C GLU A 366 -25.82 -14.53 -29.69
N LYS A 367 -25.12 -14.84 -28.58
CA LYS A 367 -25.53 -14.42 -27.23
C LYS A 367 -25.53 -12.89 -27.09
N LYS A 368 -24.54 -12.18 -27.65
CA LYS A 368 -24.51 -10.70 -27.65
C LYS A 368 -25.66 -10.09 -28.46
N ALA A 369 -26.07 -10.71 -29.58
CA ALA A 369 -27.21 -10.25 -30.37
C ALA A 369 -28.55 -10.43 -29.65
N LYS A 370 -28.74 -11.57 -28.95
CA LYS A 370 -29.95 -11.83 -28.14
C LYS A 370 -30.08 -10.86 -26.95
N LYS A 371 -28.98 -10.56 -26.24
CA LYS A 371 -28.98 -9.58 -25.14
C LYS A 371 -29.36 -8.17 -25.62
N LYS A 372 -28.77 -7.71 -26.75
CA LYS A 372 -29.07 -6.39 -27.33
C LYS A 372 -30.53 -6.23 -27.80
N LYS A 373 -31.20 -7.32 -28.23
CA LYS A 373 -32.64 -7.32 -28.53
C LYS A 373 -33.50 -7.22 -27.27
N LYS A 374 -33.13 -7.91 -26.18
CA LYS A 374 -33.87 -7.87 -24.91
C LYS A 374 -33.82 -6.48 -24.26
N ASP A 375 -32.65 -5.84 -24.27
CA ASP A 375 -32.48 -4.47 -23.74
C ASP A 375 -33.26 -3.42 -24.55
N LYS A 376 -33.32 -3.58 -25.88
CA LYS A 376 -34.16 -2.72 -26.74
C LYS A 376 -35.66 -2.89 -26.48
N LYS A 377 -36.13 -4.10 -26.15
CA LYS A 377 -37.54 -4.35 -25.82
C LYS A 377 -37.90 -3.73 -24.47
N ALA A 378 -37.06 -3.91 -23.45
CA ALA A 378 -37.27 -3.31 -22.12
C ALA A 378 -37.27 -1.77 -22.16
N LYS A 379 -36.47 -1.15 -23.04
CA LYS A 379 -36.45 0.31 -23.21
C LYS A 379 -37.67 0.86 -23.95
N LYS A 380 -38.42 0.01 -24.68
CA LYS A 380 -39.64 0.41 -25.39
C LYS A 380 -40.90 0.34 -24.51
N GLU A 381 -40.89 -0.54 -23.50
CA GLU A 381 -41.99 -0.67 -22.51
C GLU A 381 -41.92 0.37 -21.38
N LYS A 382 -40.79 1.06 -21.18
CA LYS A 382 -40.61 2.11 -20.16
C LYS A 382 -40.82 3.54 -20.65
N LYS A 383 -41.46 3.75 -21.82
CA LYS A 383 -41.89 5.11 -22.20
C LYS A 383 -43.26 5.39 -21.54
N PRO A 384 -43.37 6.38 -20.63
CA PRO A 384 -44.67 6.79 -20.11
C PRO A 384 -45.55 7.30 -21.26
N LYS A 385 -46.85 6.96 -21.19
CA LYS A 385 -47.86 7.42 -22.13
C LYS A 385 -48.16 8.89 -21.95
#